data_AF-A0A8J6JG12-F1
#
_entry.id   AF-A0A8J6JG12-F1
#
_cell.length_a   1.000
_cell.length_b   1.000
_cell.length_c   1.000
_cell.angle_alpha   90.00
_cell.angle_beta   90.00
_cell.angle_gamma   90.00
#
_symmetry.space_group_name_H-M   'P 1'
#
loop_
_entity.id
_entity.type
_entity.pdbx_description
1 polymer ?
#
loop_
_entity_poly.entity_id
_entity_poly.type
_entity_poly.pdbx_seq_one_letter_code
_entity_poly.pdbx_strand_id
1 'polypeptide(L)' 'MMGAAGVTEELKARNPMRWAGLMNTLKAQVEEVLLQELVYIRFWA' A
#
# COMPACT_ATOMS: atom_id res chain seq x y z
N MET A 1 1.11 11.46 -5.56
CA MET A 1 0.98 10.20 -4.81
C MET A 1 -0.40 10.08 -4.12
N MET A 2 -1.45 9.87 -4.92
CA MET A 2 -2.72 9.19 -4.53
C MET A 2 -3.51 8.85 -5.81
N GLY A 3 -3.20 9.52 -6.93
CA GLY A 3 -3.60 9.11 -8.29
C GLY A 3 -2.64 8.14 -9.00
N ALA A 4 -1.59 7.63 -8.35
CA ALA A 4 -0.53 6.87 -9.03
C ALA A 4 -0.88 5.38 -9.28
N ALA A 5 -1.87 4.83 -8.57
CA ALA A 5 -2.28 3.42 -8.68
C ALA A 5 -3.78 3.24 -9.01
N GLY A 6 -4.45 4.30 -9.47
CA GLY A 6 -5.88 4.25 -9.80
C GLY A 6 -6.83 4.19 -8.59
N VAL A 7 -6.33 4.42 -7.38
CA VAL A 7 -7.12 4.45 -6.15
C VAL A 7 -7.75 5.82 -5.96
N THR A 8 -8.87 6.07 -6.64
CA THR A 8 -9.60 7.35 -6.55
C THR A 8 -10.90 7.20 -5.76
N GLU A 9 -11.43 8.30 -5.22
CA GLU A 9 -12.71 8.28 -4.50
C GLU A 9 -13.89 7.96 -5.45
N GLU A 10 -13.77 8.29 -6.75
CA GLU A 10 -14.75 7.88 -7.76
C GLU A 10 -14.73 6.36 -7.97
N LEU A 11 -13.54 5.73 -7.95
CA LEU A 11 -13.44 4.26 -7.99
C LEU A 11 -14.03 3.63 -6.73
N LYS A 12 -13.81 4.23 -5.56
CA LYS A 12 -14.39 3.77 -4.29
C LYS A 12 -15.91 3.77 -4.32
N ALA A 13 -16.52 4.83 -4.86
CA ALA A 13 -17.97 4.95 -4.98
C ALA A 13 -18.57 3.97 -5.99
N ARG A 14 -17.85 3.70 -7.10
CA ARG A 14 -18.32 2.81 -8.19
C ARG A 14 -18.03 1.34 -7.95
N ASN A 15 -16.89 1.01 -7.36
CA ASN A 15 -16.46 -0.36 -7.09
C ASN A 15 -15.57 -0.43 -5.83
N PRO A 16 -16.18 -0.47 -4.63
CA PRO A 16 -15.45 -0.43 -3.37
C PRO A 16 -14.55 -1.65 -3.15
N MET A 17 -14.91 -2.82 -3.68
CA MET A 17 -14.09 -4.03 -3.56
C MET A 17 -12.79 -3.93 -4.36
N ARG A 18 -12.84 -3.38 -5.58
CA ARG A 18 -11.63 -3.13 -6.37
C ARG A 18 -10.76 -2.05 -5.74
N TRP A 19 -11.37 -1.01 -5.18
CA TRP A 19 -10.65 0.03 -4.45
C TRP A 19 -9.94 -0.55 -3.20
N ALA A 20 -10.64 -1.39 -2.42
CA ALA A 20 -10.07 -2.05 -1.25
C ALA A 20 -8.91 -2.98 -1.62
N GLY A 21 -9.04 -3.75 -2.72
CA GLY A 21 -7.95 -4.59 -3.22
C GLY A 21 -6.69 -3.82 -3.59
N LEU A 22 -6.84 -2.67 -4.26
CA LEU A 22 -5.72 -1.80 -4.60
C LEU A 22 -5.10 -1.15 -3.35
N MET A 23 -5.93 -0.68 -2.41
CA MET A 23 -5.44 -0.15 -1.13
C MET A 23 -4.69 -1.20 -0.31
N ASN A 24 -5.18 -2.44 -0.27
CA ASN A 24 -4.51 -3.52 0.41
C ASN A 24 -3.16 -3.86 -0.23
N THR A 25 -3.08 -3.79 -1.55
CA THR A 25 -1.81 -3.98 -2.29
C THR A 25 -0.80 -2.89 -1.94
N LEU A 26 -1.23 -1.62 -1.93
CA LEU A 26 -0.36 -0.50 -1.53
C LEU A 26 0.09 -0.63 -0.07
N LYS A 27 -0.82 -1.02 0.83
CA LYS A 27 -0.49 -1.24 2.23
C LYS A 27 0.54 -2.36 2.40
N ALA A 28 0.37 -3.49 1.70
CA ALA A 28 1.31 -4.59 1.75
C ALA A 28 2.70 -4.19 1.23
N GLN A 29 2.78 -3.40 0.16
CA GLN A 29 4.05 -2.88 -0.35
C GLN A 29 4.76 -1.97 0.66
N VAL A 30 4.01 -1.09 1.33
CA VAL A 30 4.58 -0.23 2.38
C VAL A 30 5.05 -1.06 3.58
N GLU A 31 4.26 -2.06 4.00
CA GLU A 31 4.64 -2.96 5.09
C GLU A 31 5.90 -3.78 4.74
N GLU A 32 6.04 -4.26 3.50
CA GLU A 32 7.23 -4.98 3.04
C GLU A 32 8.48 -4.10 3.10
N VAL A 33 8.40 -2.87 2.58
CA VAL A 33 9.51 -1.91 2.64
C VAL A 33 9.87 -1.59 4.09
N LEU A 34 8.87 -1.32 4.93
CA LEU A 34 9.11 -1.04 6.36
C LEU A 34 9.73 -2.24 7.08
N LEU A 35 9.30 -3.46 6.79
CA LEU A 35 9.89 -4.67 7.35
C LEU A 35 11.35 -4.85 6.90
N GLN A 36 11.65 -4.58 5.63
CA GLN A 36 13.03 -4.61 5.13
C GLN A 36 13.90 -3.58 5.85
N GLU A 37 13.41 -2.36 6.04
CA GLU A 37 14.12 -1.30 6.78
C GLU A 37 14.31 -1.67 8.26
N LEU A 38 13.28 -2.21 8.93
CA LEU A 38 13.39 -2.62 10.35
C LEU A 38 14.32 -3.82 10.55
N VAL A 39 14.29 -4.80 9.65
CA VAL A 39 15.24 -5.92 9.64
C VAL A 39 16.65 -5.37 9.39
N TYR A 40 16.82 -4.50 8.41
CA TYR A 40 18.12 -3.87 8.15
C TYR A 40 18.65 -3.15 9.38
N ILE A 41 17.86 -2.30 10.04
CA ILE A 41 18.27 -1.61 11.27
C ILE A 41 18.57 -2.59 12.41
N ARG A 42 17.75 -3.63 12.59
CA ARG A 42 17.90 -4.59 13.70
C ARG A 42 19.06 -5.57 13.54
N PHE A 43 19.43 -5.91 12.30
CA PHE A 43 20.54 -6.83 12.04
C PHE A 43 21.89 -6.11 11.90
N TRP A 44 21.89 -4.81 11.65
CA TRP A 44 23.11 -4.01 11.46
C TRP A 44 23.41 -3.03 12.63
N ALA A 45 22.65 -3.09 13.71
CA ALA A 45 22.93 -2.43 15.00
C ALA A 45 23.30 -3.48 16.07
#